data_AF-A0AAN8EEM0-F1
#
_entry.id   AF-A0AAN8EEM0-F1
#
_cell.length_a   1.000
_cell.length_b   1.000
_cell.length_c   1.000
_cell.angle_alpha   90.00
_cell.angle_beta   90.00
_cell.angle_gamma   90.00
#
_symmetry.space_group_name_H-M   'P 1'
#
loop_
_entity.id
_entity.type
_entity.pdbx_description
1 polymer ?
#
loop_
_entity_poly.entity_id
_entity_poly.type
_entity_poly.pdbx_seq_one_letter_code
_entity_poly.pdbx_strand_id
1 'polypeptide(L)'
;MNNTSFIIYDDPIPRYIHCEYNQPSPKPKMGSTSPQSSSPAMSRRTCALSRITNETKIQISMSIDGGALAPFEPSEHFDSNFQPSTKHPDLAIPLPASHHATQITSTQQIAIDTGVGFLDHMLHALSKHAGWSLAIRARGDLIIDDHHTTEDVFLALGTAFNKCLGDRKSVVRFGRGDAPLDEAVSWSVIDLSNRPYAVINLGFTREKIGDLSTEMIVHGLESFAQAASVTLHVKCEYGFNNHHRAESAFKSLAVACRVACERRGEGTVGGGDVVSTKGVLGSSVSG
;
A
#
# COMPACT_ATOMS: atom_id res chain seq x y z
N MET A 1 -12.43 53.78 -33.28
CA MET A 1 -13.05 53.88 -31.94
C MET A 1 -13.37 52.47 -31.47
N ASN A 2 -12.62 51.99 -30.48
CA ASN A 2 -13.01 51.06 -29.41
C ASN A 2 -11.73 50.74 -28.64
N ASN A 3 -11.48 51.55 -27.61
CA ASN A 3 -10.48 51.30 -26.59
C ASN A 3 -11.04 50.24 -25.64
N THR A 4 -10.40 49.09 -25.57
CA THR A 4 -10.54 48.19 -24.43
C THR A 4 -9.19 48.16 -23.73
N SER A 5 -9.07 49.00 -22.72
CA SER A 5 -7.92 49.08 -21.83
C SER A 5 -7.87 47.83 -20.95
N PHE A 6 -6.84 46.99 -21.14
CA PHE A 6 -6.45 45.97 -20.18
C PHE A 6 -5.66 46.64 -19.06
N ILE A 7 -6.18 46.56 -17.83
CA ILE A 7 -5.45 46.93 -16.62
C ILE A 7 -4.51 45.76 -16.31
N ILE A 8 -3.21 45.99 -16.47
CA ILE A 8 -2.17 45.11 -15.96
C ILE A 8 -2.03 45.43 -14.47
N TYR A 9 -2.36 44.47 -13.61
CA TYR A 9 -1.94 44.52 -12.20
C TYR A 9 -0.50 44.00 -12.13
N ASP A 10 0.45 44.92 -11.99
CA ASP A 10 1.83 44.62 -11.59
C ASP A 10 1.83 44.26 -10.09
N ASP A 11 1.72 42.97 -9.77
CA ASP A 11 2.02 42.49 -8.41
C ASP A 11 3.54 42.33 -8.25
N PRO A 12 4.15 42.92 -7.20
CA PRO A 12 5.58 42.81 -6.96
C PRO A 12 5.94 41.42 -6.42
N ILE A 13 6.86 40.75 -7.12
CA ILE A 13 7.55 39.53 -6.69
C ILE A 13 8.13 39.75 -5.27
N PRO A 14 7.79 38.93 -4.26
CA PRO A 14 8.42 39.05 -2.95
C PRO A 14 9.91 38.68 -3.05
N ARG A 15 10.76 39.62 -2.66
CA ARG A 15 12.21 39.41 -2.51
C ARG A 15 12.47 38.28 -1.51
N TYR A 16 13.34 37.36 -1.89
CA TYR A 16 13.93 36.36 -1.02
C TYR A 16 14.47 37.00 0.26
N ILE A 17 13.98 36.56 1.41
CA ILE A 17 14.55 36.90 2.71
C ILE A 17 15.88 36.13 2.83
N HIS A 18 16.97 36.88 2.86
CA HIS A 18 18.29 36.36 3.19
C HIS A 18 18.27 35.85 4.64
N CYS A 19 18.44 34.55 4.83
CA CYS A 19 18.70 33.96 6.14
C CYS A 19 20.21 34.08 6.41
N GLU A 20 20.60 34.92 7.38
CA GLU A 20 21.98 35.03 7.83
C GLU A 20 22.42 33.74 8.53
N TYR A 21 23.54 33.17 8.08
CA TYR A 21 24.19 32.04 8.71
C TYR A 21 24.73 32.46 10.08
N ASN A 22 24.09 31.98 11.14
CA ASN A 22 24.55 32.20 12.51
C ASN A 22 25.82 31.38 12.79
N GLN A 23 26.80 32.01 13.43
CA GLN A 23 28.12 31.47 13.79
C GLN A 23 28.02 30.21 14.67
N PRO A 24 28.99 29.28 14.64
CA PRO A 24 28.92 28.02 15.37
C PRO A 24 29.09 28.22 16.88
N SER A 25 28.14 27.68 17.65
CA SER A 25 28.15 27.60 19.11
C SER A 25 29.31 26.72 19.64
N PRO A 26 29.83 26.96 20.87
CA PRO A 26 30.92 26.17 21.43
C PRO A 26 30.48 24.73 21.73
N LYS A 27 31.38 23.77 21.42
CA LYS A 27 31.16 22.33 21.60
C LYS A 27 30.90 21.97 23.08
N PRO A 28 29.91 21.11 23.40
CA PRO A 28 29.71 20.64 24.75
C PRO A 28 30.83 19.67 25.15
N LYS A 29 31.24 19.74 26.43
CA LYS A 29 32.22 18.84 27.04
C LYS A 29 31.69 17.39 27.01
N MET A 30 32.55 16.44 26.63
CA MET A 30 32.25 15.01 26.69
C MET A 30 32.03 14.57 28.14
N GLY A 31 30.75 14.41 28.51
CA GLY A 31 30.33 13.60 29.64
C GLY A 31 30.17 12.15 29.18
N SER A 32 30.58 11.21 30.03
CA SER A 32 30.49 9.76 29.81
C SER A 32 29.06 9.34 29.44
N THR A 33 28.88 8.88 28.20
CA THR A 33 27.62 8.28 27.74
C THR A 33 27.48 6.88 28.32
N SER A 34 26.52 6.71 29.22
CA SER A 34 25.92 5.41 29.50
C SER A 34 25.33 4.83 28.20
N PRO A 35 25.30 3.49 28.03
CA PRO A 35 24.70 2.90 26.84
C PRO A 35 23.22 3.29 26.79
N GLN A 36 22.83 4.03 25.75
CA GLN A 36 21.43 4.26 25.44
C GLN A 36 20.77 2.90 25.26
N SER A 37 19.82 2.58 26.13
CA SER A 37 18.95 1.43 25.96
C SER A 37 18.22 1.61 24.64
N SER A 38 18.52 0.77 23.65
CA SER A 38 17.73 0.68 22.43
C SER A 38 16.28 0.45 22.83
N SER A 39 15.36 1.35 22.45
CA SER A 39 13.92 1.05 22.54
C SER A 39 13.69 -0.33 21.90
N PRO A 40 12.92 -1.23 22.53
CA PRO A 40 12.65 -2.52 21.96
C PRO A 40 12.03 -2.32 20.57
N ALA A 41 12.59 -2.96 19.55
CA ALA A 41 12.06 -2.90 18.20
C ALA A 41 10.59 -3.37 18.25
N MET A 42 9.66 -2.51 17.85
CA MET A 42 8.24 -2.86 17.88
C MET A 42 7.97 -4.08 17.00
N SER A 43 7.09 -4.97 17.46
CA SER A 43 6.72 -6.18 16.71
C SER A 43 6.19 -5.82 15.32
N ARG A 44 6.53 -6.63 14.31
CA ARG A 44 6.00 -6.43 12.96
C ARG A 44 4.52 -6.76 12.92
N ARG A 45 3.78 -5.97 12.15
CA ARG A 45 2.38 -6.20 11.80
C ARG A 45 2.33 -7.17 10.64
N THR A 46 1.97 -8.42 10.95
CA THR A 46 1.96 -9.53 9.99
C THR A 46 0.67 -10.31 10.09
N CYS A 47 0.23 -10.91 8.99
CA CYS A 47 -0.82 -11.92 9.00
C CYS A 47 -0.63 -12.92 7.85
N ALA A 48 -1.21 -14.11 8.00
CA ALA A 48 -1.48 -15.02 6.90
C ALA A 48 -2.96 -15.39 6.94
N LEU A 49 -3.57 -15.60 5.77
CA LEU A 49 -4.94 -16.11 5.68
C LEU A 49 -5.18 -16.84 4.35
N SER A 50 -6.18 -17.72 4.36
CA SER A 50 -6.75 -18.32 3.15
C SER A 50 -8.20 -17.87 2.94
N ARG A 51 -8.58 -17.66 1.68
CA ARG A 51 -9.96 -17.42 1.25
C ARG A 51 -10.30 -18.45 0.17
N ILE A 52 -11.24 -19.35 0.48
CA ILE A 52 -11.59 -20.48 -0.37
C ILE A 52 -13.08 -20.40 -0.71
N THR A 53 -13.40 -20.32 -2.00
CA THR A 53 -14.76 -20.34 -2.56
C THR A 53 -14.84 -21.38 -3.69
N ASN A 54 -16.01 -21.54 -4.29
CA ASN A 54 -16.16 -22.42 -5.44
C ASN A 54 -15.44 -21.85 -6.69
N GLU A 55 -15.42 -20.53 -6.84
CA GLU A 55 -14.77 -19.83 -7.96
C GLU A 55 -13.26 -19.77 -7.73
N THR A 56 -12.81 -19.27 -6.58
CA THR A 56 -11.39 -18.97 -6.32
C THR A 56 -10.85 -19.63 -5.07
N LYS A 57 -9.53 -19.84 -5.05
CA LYS A 57 -8.77 -20.30 -3.89
C LYS A 57 -7.57 -19.37 -3.77
N ILE A 58 -7.45 -18.67 -2.64
CA ILE A 58 -6.45 -17.62 -2.47
C ILE A 58 -5.76 -17.80 -1.13
N GLN A 59 -4.44 -17.68 -1.14
CA GLN A 59 -3.66 -17.58 0.07
C GLN A 59 -2.79 -16.33 0.04
N ILE A 60 -2.73 -15.65 1.18
CA ILE A 60 -1.94 -14.45 1.35
C ILE A 60 -1.11 -14.53 2.62
N SER A 61 0.13 -14.07 2.54
CA SER A 61 1.00 -13.80 3.68
C SER A 61 1.51 -12.38 3.53
N MET A 62 1.30 -11.56 4.56
CA MET A 62 1.52 -10.12 4.50
C MET A 62 2.31 -9.64 5.72
N SER A 63 3.22 -8.71 5.48
CA SER A 63 3.71 -7.79 6.50
C SER A 63 3.66 -6.36 5.97
N ILE A 64 2.95 -5.48 6.68
CA ILE A 64 2.94 -4.04 6.35
C ILE A 64 4.19 -3.30 6.86
N ASP A 65 5.05 -3.98 7.62
CA ASP A 65 6.33 -3.48 8.14
C ASP A 65 7.55 -4.13 7.46
N GLY A 66 7.32 -4.85 6.36
CA GLY A 66 8.36 -5.52 5.56
C GLY A 66 9.01 -6.75 6.22
N GLY A 67 10.16 -7.15 5.69
CA GLY A 67 10.99 -8.26 6.12
C GLY A 67 10.42 -9.66 5.83
N ALA A 68 10.78 -10.65 6.64
CA ALA A 68 10.41 -12.05 6.40
C ALA A 68 8.90 -12.30 6.53
N LEU A 69 8.36 -13.11 5.64
CA LEU A 69 6.98 -13.54 5.65
C LEU A 69 6.79 -14.84 6.45
N ALA A 70 5.62 -14.97 7.06
CA ALA A 70 5.15 -16.23 7.61
C ALA A 70 4.78 -17.20 6.46
N PRO A 71 4.83 -18.52 6.68
CA PRO A 71 4.30 -19.47 5.71
C PRO A 71 2.80 -19.23 5.47
N PHE A 72 2.31 -19.61 4.30
CA PHE A 72 0.86 -19.66 4.05
C PHE A 72 0.19 -20.62 5.04
N GLU A 73 -1.08 -20.36 5.37
CA GLU A 73 -1.88 -21.30 6.14
C GLU A 73 -1.97 -22.66 5.40
N PRO A 74 -2.03 -23.80 6.11
CA PRO A 74 -2.25 -25.09 5.46
C PRO A 74 -3.57 -25.10 4.67
N SER A 75 -3.57 -25.68 3.47
CA SER A 75 -4.75 -25.83 2.62
C SER A 75 -4.67 -27.11 1.80
N GLU A 76 -5.81 -27.76 1.56
CA GLU A 76 -5.90 -28.90 0.63
C GLU A 76 -5.82 -28.46 -0.84
N HIS A 77 -6.04 -27.18 -1.13
CA HIS A 77 -6.06 -26.65 -2.49
C HIS A 77 -4.68 -26.22 -3.00
N PHE A 78 -3.66 -26.25 -2.15
CA PHE A 78 -2.31 -25.85 -2.50
C PHE A 78 -1.30 -26.79 -1.88
N ASP A 79 -0.26 -27.13 -2.64
CA ASP A 79 0.81 -27.98 -2.12
C ASP A 79 1.53 -27.28 -0.95
N SER A 80 1.65 -28.02 0.15
CA SER A 80 2.39 -27.63 1.35
C SER A 80 3.88 -27.96 1.26
N ASN A 81 4.24 -28.94 0.43
CA ASN A 81 5.61 -29.37 0.19
C ASN A 81 6.19 -28.58 -0.98
N PHE A 82 6.86 -27.47 -0.70
CA PHE A 82 7.69 -26.78 -1.68
C PHE A 82 9.17 -26.99 -1.36
N GLN A 83 10.00 -27.15 -2.41
CA GLN A 83 11.43 -27.17 -2.22
C GLN A 83 11.93 -25.73 -2.00
N PRO A 84 12.69 -25.47 -0.92
CA PRO A 84 13.27 -24.15 -0.68
C PRO A 84 14.13 -23.71 -1.87
N SER A 85 14.08 -22.42 -2.19
CA SER A 85 14.93 -21.84 -3.23
C SER A 85 16.40 -22.03 -2.86
N THR A 86 17.23 -22.51 -3.80
CA THR A 86 18.68 -22.59 -3.61
C THR A 86 19.32 -21.22 -3.35
N LYS A 87 18.72 -20.14 -3.87
CA LYS A 87 19.17 -18.76 -3.65
C LYS A 87 18.67 -18.14 -2.35
N HIS A 88 17.53 -18.62 -1.84
CA HIS A 88 16.86 -18.09 -0.65
C HIS A 88 16.36 -19.24 0.24
N PRO A 89 17.28 -19.93 0.95
CA PRO A 89 16.94 -21.13 1.72
C PRO A 89 16.01 -20.85 2.92
N ASP A 90 16.05 -19.62 3.45
CA ASP A 90 15.25 -19.20 4.61
C ASP A 90 13.83 -18.72 4.25
N LEU A 91 13.44 -18.82 2.97
CA LEU A 91 12.14 -18.38 2.52
C LEU A 91 11.04 -19.37 2.95
N ALA A 92 10.08 -18.89 3.74
CA ALA A 92 8.97 -19.71 4.24
C ALA A 92 7.78 -19.85 3.27
N ILE A 93 7.92 -19.31 2.05
CA ILE A 93 6.89 -19.32 1.01
C ILE A 93 7.43 -19.92 -0.29
N PRO A 94 6.60 -20.61 -1.08
CA PRO A 94 6.97 -21.00 -2.44
C PRO A 94 7.12 -19.75 -3.32
N LEU A 95 8.07 -19.81 -4.27
CA LEU A 95 8.21 -18.78 -5.30
C LEU A 95 7.39 -19.12 -6.54
N PRO A 96 6.74 -18.13 -7.18
CA PRO A 96 6.09 -18.30 -8.47
C PRO A 96 7.08 -18.80 -9.53
N ALA A 97 6.59 -19.61 -10.46
CA ALA A 97 7.39 -20.05 -11.61
C ALA A 97 7.72 -18.87 -12.55
N SER A 98 6.76 -17.96 -12.73
CA SER A 98 6.93 -16.72 -13.48
C SER A 98 7.57 -15.66 -12.56
N HIS A 99 8.86 -15.39 -12.78
CA HIS A 99 9.64 -14.49 -11.91
C HIS A 99 9.32 -12.98 -12.11
N HIS A 100 8.30 -12.62 -12.90
CA HIS A 100 8.00 -11.22 -13.26
C HIS A 100 7.54 -10.38 -12.06
N ALA A 101 6.87 -10.99 -11.09
CA ALA A 101 6.36 -10.33 -9.89
C ALA A 101 7.01 -10.87 -8.59
N THR A 102 8.31 -11.19 -8.66
CA THR A 102 9.09 -11.69 -7.53
C THR A 102 10.27 -10.78 -7.20
N GLN A 103 10.43 -10.42 -5.93
CA GLN A 103 11.59 -9.67 -5.43
C GLN A 103 11.89 -10.04 -3.98
N ILE A 104 13.05 -10.65 -3.73
CA ILE A 104 13.47 -11.10 -2.40
C ILE A 104 14.72 -10.33 -1.97
N THR A 105 14.61 -9.60 -0.85
CA THR A 105 15.69 -8.84 -0.22
C THR A 105 15.67 -9.06 1.29
N SER A 106 16.71 -8.60 2.00
CA SER A 106 16.77 -8.70 3.47
C SER A 106 15.67 -7.91 4.19
N THR A 107 15.17 -6.85 3.56
CA THR A 107 14.17 -5.94 4.16
C THR A 107 12.76 -6.14 3.61
N GLN A 108 12.60 -6.89 2.52
CA GLN A 108 11.32 -7.01 1.81
C GLN A 108 11.27 -8.29 0.97
N GLN A 109 10.17 -9.04 1.08
CA GLN A 109 9.89 -10.25 0.32
C GLN A 109 8.57 -10.09 -0.45
N ILE A 110 8.63 -10.16 -1.78
CA ILE A 110 7.46 -10.04 -2.65
C ILE A 110 7.41 -11.24 -3.60
N ALA A 111 6.27 -11.91 -3.66
CA ALA A 111 6.03 -13.07 -4.50
C ALA A 111 4.54 -13.17 -4.85
N ILE A 112 4.16 -12.67 -6.03
CA ILE A 112 2.76 -12.58 -6.44
C ILE A 112 2.49 -13.54 -7.61
N ASP A 113 1.47 -14.36 -7.47
CA ASP A 113 0.98 -15.28 -8.50
C ASP A 113 -0.56 -15.34 -8.46
N THR A 114 -1.21 -14.46 -9.22
CA THR A 114 -2.68 -14.43 -9.32
C THR A 114 -3.21 -15.20 -10.54
N GLY A 115 -2.32 -15.56 -11.47
CA GLY A 115 -2.69 -16.03 -12.81
C GLY A 115 -3.01 -14.90 -13.80
N VAL A 116 -3.05 -13.63 -13.38
CA VAL A 116 -3.27 -12.46 -14.24
C VAL A 116 -2.03 -11.55 -14.21
N GLY A 117 -1.20 -11.63 -15.25
CA GLY A 117 0.16 -11.04 -15.22
C GLY A 117 0.21 -9.53 -14.94
N PHE A 118 -0.76 -8.75 -15.46
CA PHE A 118 -0.81 -7.31 -15.19
C PHE A 118 -1.27 -6.99 -13.76
N LEU A 119 -2.16 -7.81 -13.17
CA LEU A 119 -2.53 -7.70 -11.76
C LEU A 119 -1.34 -7.99 -10.86
N ASP A 120 -0.57 -9.03 -11.17
CA ASP A 120 0.66 -9.35 -10.43
C ASP A 120 1.63 -8.17 -10.40
N HIS A 121 1.81 -7.52 -11.56
CA HIS A 121 2.64 -6.33 -11.70
C HIS A 121 2.13 -5.16 -10.84
N MET A 122 0.83 -4.90 -10.84
CA MET A 122 0.22 -3.84 -10.01
C MET A 122 0.40 -4.11 -8.51
N LEU A 123 0.17 -5.35 -8.06
CA LEU A 123 0.34 -5.73 -6.65
C LEU A 123 1.81 -5.75 -6.23
N HIS A 124 2.72 -6.10 -7.13
CA HIS A 124 4.17 -5.96 -6.92
C HIS A 124 4.53 -4.48 -6.74
N ALA A 125 4.09 -3.59 -7.64
CA ALA A 125 4.36 -2.15 -7.53
C ALA A 125 3.81 -1.57 -6.22
N LEU A 126 2.56 -1.91 -5.85
CA LEU A 126 1.95 -1.52 -4.58
C LEU A 126 2.81 -1.94 -3.39
N SER A 127 3.17 -3.23 -3.32
CA SER A 127 3.94 -3.79 -2.22
C SER A 127 5.33 -3.16 -2.13
N LYS A 128 5.99 -3.01 -3.29
CA LYS A 128 7.34 -2.43 -3.39
C LYS A 128 7.38 -1.03 -2.80
N HIS A 129 6.48 -0.16 -3.25
CA HIS A 129 6.49 1.24 -2.89
C HIS A 129 5.87 1.53 -1.52
N ALA A 130 5.00 0.64 -1.02
CA ALA A 130 4.43 0.73 0.32
C ALA A 130 5.40 0.24 1.41
N GLY A 131 6.44 -0.50 1.03
CA GLY A 131 7.39 -1.13 1.95
C GLY A 131 6.85 -2.44 2.55
N TRP A 132 5.86 -3.05 1.91
CA TRP A 132 5.28 -4.31 2.37
C TRP A 132 6.10 -5.50 1.92
N SER A 133 6.13 -6.53 2.75
CA SER A 133 6.34 -7.88 2.24
C SER A 133 4.98 -8.50 1.96
N LEU A 134 4.83 -9.11 0.78
CA LEU A 134 3.57 -9.66 0.32
C LEU A 134 3.78 -10.90 -0.52
N ALA A 135 3.15 -11.99 -0.13
CA ALA A 135 3.02 -13.17 -0.96
C ALA A 135 1.55 -13.47 -1.21
N ILE A 136 1.20 -13.70 -2.47
CA ILE A 136 -0.15 -14.08 -2.90
C ILE A 136 -0.01 -15.26 -3.86
N ARG A 137 -0.81 -16.29 -3.65
CA ARG A 137 -1.08 -17.32 -4.67
C ARG A 137 -2.58 -17.50 -4.85
N ALA A 138 -3.04 -17.50 -6.09
CA ALA A 138 -4.44 -17.69 -6.43
C ALA A 138 -4.64 -18.81 -7.46
N ARG A 139 -5.76 -19.52 -7.33
CA ARG A 139 -6.32 -20.41 -8.36
C ARG A 139 -7.76 -19.98 -8.58
N GLY A 140 -8.04 -19.35 -9.70
CA GLY A 140 -9.38 -18.91 -10.07
C GLY A 140 -9.83 -19.46 -11.41
N ASP A 141 -11.07 -19.17 -11.75
CA ASP A 141 -11.79 -19.62 -12.94
C ASP A 141 -11.52 -18.73 -14.17
N LEU A 142 -10.24 -18.47 -14.46
CA LEU A 142 -9.77 -17.61 -15.56
C LEU A 142 -10.22 -18.03 -16.98
N ILE A 143 -10.82 -19.22 -17.11
CA ILE A 143 -11.48 -19.66 -18.35
C ILE A 143 -12.80 -18.90 -18.61
N ILE A 144 -13.43 -18.36 -17.56
CA ILE A 144 -14.61 -17.50 -17.65
C ILE A 144 -14.16 -16.08 -18.00
N ASP A 145 -13.47 -15.41 -17.07
CA ASP A 145 -12.84 -14.10 -17.23
C ASP A 145 -11.88 -13.80 -16.04
N ASP A 146 -11.39 -12.56 -15.94
CA ASP A 146 -10.54 -12.09 -14.86
C ASP A 146 -11.28 -11.57 -13.61
N HIS A 147 -12.63 -11.59 -13.60
CA HIS A 147 -13.45 -10.90 -12.62
C HIS A 147 -13.30 -11.50 -11.22
N HIS A 148 -13.74 -12.74 -11.02
CA HIS A 148 -13.76 -13.37 -9.69
C HIS A 148 -12.34 -13.44 -9.10
N THR A 149 -11.34 -13.77 -9.93
CA THR A 149 -9.95 -13.82 -9.51
C THR A 149 -9.46 -12.47 -9.02
N THR A 150 -9.70 -11.39 -9.77
CA THR A 150 -9.24 -10.06 -9.39
C THR A 150 -9.96 -9.56 -8.15
N GLU A 151 -11.29 -9.65 -8.11
CA GLU A 151 -12.09 -9.22 -6.96
C GLU A 151 -11.66 -9.93 -5.67
N ASP A 152 -11.59 -11.26 -5.71
CA ASP A 152 -11.31 -12.07 -4.53
C ASP A 152 -9.87 -11.88 -4.03
N VAL A 153 -8.90 -11.61 -4.94
CA VAL A 153 -7.54 -11.23 -4.56
C VAL A 153 -7.54 -9.92 -3.78
N PHE A 154 -8.29 -8.91 -4.23
CA PHE A 154 -8.40 -7.65 -3.52
C PHE A 154 -9.19 -7.75 -2.20
N LEU A 155 -10.23 -8.59 -2.13
CA LEU A 155 -10.92 -8.89 -0.87
C LEU A 155 -9.99 -9.56 0.14
N ALA A 156 -9.19 -10.55 -0.29
CA ALA A 156 -8.20 -11.22 0.54
C ALA A 156 -7.11 -10.25 1.00
N LEU A 157 -6.60 -9.41 0.10
CA LEU A 157 -5.60 -8.38 0.39
C LEU A 157 -6.12 -7.34 1.39
N GLY A 158 -7.33 -6.82 1.18
CA GLY A 158 -7.95 -5.87 2.11
C GLY A 158 -8.17 -6.47 3.49
N THR A 159 -8.64 -7.72 3.55
CA THR A 159 -8.80 -8.46 4.82
C THR A 159 -7.46 -8.63 5.53
N ALA A 160 -6.41 -9.02 4.81
CA ALA A 160 -5.06 -9.19 5.36
C ALA A 160 -4.50 -7.86 5.87
N PHE A 161 -4.67 -6.78 5.11
CA PHE A 161 -4.27 -5.44 5.50
C PHE A 161 -4.97 -4.98 6.78
N ASN A 162 -6.29 -5.18 6.87
CA ASN A 162 -7.05 -4.87 8.08
C ASN A 162 -6.57 -5.66 9.30
N LYS A 163 -6.32 -6.98 9.14
CA LYS A 163 -5.74 -7.81 10.22
C LYS A 163 -4.38 -7.31 10.67
N CYS A 164 -3.52 -6.88 9.74
CA CYS A 164 -2.21 -6.30 10.07
C CYS A 164 -2.34 -4.98 10.84
N LEU A 165 -3.36 -4.17 10.55
CA LEU A 165 -3.59 -2.91 11.26
C LEU A 165 -4.03 -3.09 12.72
N GLY A 166 -4.65 -4.22 13.07
CA GLY A 166 -5.17 -4.50 14.41
C GLY A 166 -6.12 -3.41 14.91
N ASP A 167 -5.90 -2.94 16.14
CA ASP A 167 -6.73 -1.90 16.77
C ASP A 167 -6.55 -0.49 16.19
N ARG A 168 -5.66 -0.30 15.20
CA ARG A 168 -5.38 1.00 14.57
C ARG A 168 -4.94 2.09 15.57
N LYS A 169 -4.31 1.68 16.66
CA LYS A 169 -3.70 2.57 17.65
C LYS A 169 -2.33 3.03 17.18
N SER A 170 -1.95 4.25 17.57
CA SER A 170 -0.61 4.79 17.31
C SER A 170 -0.22 4.80 15.83
N VAL A 171 -1.14 5.03 14.91
CA VAL A 171 -0.85 5.22 13.48
C VAL A 171 -1.19 6.63 13.04
N VAL A 172 -0.56 7.12 11.98
CA VAL A 172 -0.86 8.45 11.41
C VAL A 172 -2.31 8.56 10.93
N ARG A 173 -2.94 7.43 10.56
CA ARG A 173 -4.34 7.27 10.14
C ARG A 173 -4.65 7.82 8.75
N PHE A 174 -4.23 9.04 8.45
CA PHE A 174 -4.46 9.67 7.15
C PHE A 174 -3.19 9.63 6.31
N GLY A 175 -3.32 9.28 5.04
CA GLY A 175 -2.21 9.30 4.11
C GLY A 175 -2.63 9.86 2.77
N ARG A 176 -1.77 10.70 2.20
CA ARG A 176 -1.85 11.11 0.80
C ARG A 176 -0.57 10.66 0.09
N GLY A 177 -0.72 10.21 -1.14
CA GLY A 177 0.39 9.92 -2.02
C GLY A 177 0.10 10.46 -3.41
N ASP A 178 1.13 10.95 -4.07
CA ASP A 178 1.11 11.43 -5.44
C ASP A 178 2.24 10.70 -6.17
N ALA A 179 1.98 10.18 -7.37
CA ALA A 179 2.98 9.46 -8.15
C ALA A 179 2.79 9.70 -9.64
N PRO A 180 3.86 10.09 -10.36
CA PRO A 180 3.87 10.07 -11.82
C PRO A 180 4.27 8.69 -12.35
N LEU A 181 3.93 8.43 -13.61
CA LEU A 181 4.63 7.51 -14.48
C LEU A 181 4.61 8.09 -15.89
N ASP A 182 5.77 8.54 -16.35
CA ASP A 182 5.93 9.31 -17.58
C ASP A 182 4.91 10.47 -17.66
N GLU A 183 3.99 10.44 -18.63
CA GLU A 183 2.99 11.50 -18.79
C GLU A 183 1.83 11.42 -17.78
N ALA A 184 1.63 10.27 -17.14
CA ALA A 184 0.49 10.03 -16.27
C ALA A 184 0.80 10.48 -14.85
N VAL A 185 -0.15 11.13 -14.18
CA VAL A 185 -0.03 11.51 -12.77
C VAL A 185 -1.29 11.09 -12.02
N SER A 186 -1.08 10.41 -10.90
CA SER A 186 -2.16 9.97 -10.03
C SER A 186 -1.93 10.39 -8.59
N TRP A 187 -3.03 10.54 -7.85
CA TRP A 187 -3.02 10.76 -6.41
C TRP A 187 -3.99 9.82 -5.72
N SER A 188 -3.65 9.47 -4.48
CA SER A 188 -4.47 8.64 -3.61
C SER A 188 -4.54 9.22 -2.21
N VAL A 189 -5.70 9.11 -1.57
CA VAL A 189 -5.92 9.48 -0.18
C VAL A 189 -6.59 8.32 0.55
N ILE A 190 -6.05 7.94 1.71
CA ILE A 190 -6.59 6.88 2.55
C ILE A 190 -6.82 7.38 3.99
N ASP A 191 -7.99 7.07 4.55
CA ASP A 191 -8.30 7.17 5.99
C ASP A 191 -8.50 5.76 6.54
N LEU A 192 -7.69 5.37 7.53
CA LEU A 192 -7.81 4.11 8.27
C LEU A 192 -9.03 4.14 9.21
N SER A 193 -10.21 4.26 8.62
CA SER A 193 -11.40 4.88 9.22
C SER A 193 -12.39 3.92 9.90
N ASN A 194 -12.28 2.63 9.57
CA ASN A 194 -13.27 1.59 9.83
C ASN A 194 -14.64 1.90 9.24
N ARG A 195 -14.65 2.63 8.12
CA ARG A 195 -15.82 2.96 7.31
C ARG A 195 -15.47 2.66 5.85
N PRO A 196 -15.90 1.50 5.33
CA PRO A 196 -15.60 1.11 3.95
C PRO A 196 -16.25 2.11 2.99
N TYR A 197 -15.43 2.76 2.17
CA TYR A 197 -15.89 3.69 1.16
C TYR A 197 -14.80 3.87 0.10
N ALA A 198 -15.18 3.96 -1.17
CA ALA A 198 -14.24 4.12 -2.28
C ALA A 198 -14.75 5.15 -3.29
N VAL A 199 -13.84 5.99 -3.80
CA VAL A 199 -14.07 6.84 -4.97
C VAL A 199 -12.85 6.71 -5.89
N ILE A 200 -13.03 6.00 -6.99
CA ILE A 200 -11.94 5.62 -7.89
C ILE A 200 -12.23 6.19 -9.27
N ASN A 201 -11.36 7.07 -9.77
CA ASN A 201 -11.48 7.70 -11.07
C ASN A 201 -10.15 7.65 -11.84
N LEU A 202 -9.98 6.61 -12.64
CA LEU A 202 -8.74 6.37 -13.41
C LEU A 202 -8.88 6.73 -14.89
N GLY A 203 -10.10 6.98 -15.36
CA GLY A 203 -10.44 7.48 -16.69
C GLY A 203 -10.02 6.58 -17.87
N PHE A 204 -9.85 5.28 -17.66
CA PHE A 204 -9.32 4.37 -18.68
C PHE A 204 -10.07 4.44 -20.02
N THR A 205 -9.33 4.33 -21.12
CA THR A 205 -9.86 4.38 -22.49
C THR A 205 -9.71 3.08 -23.28
N ARG A 206 -8.96 2.11 -22.73
CA ARG A 206 -8.80 0.75 -23.26
C ARG A 206 -9.68 -0.19 -22.45
N GLU A 207 -10.13 -1.27 -23.07
CA GLU A 207 -10.91 -2.32 -22.41
C GLU A 207 -10.05 -3.21 -21.50
N LYS A 208 -8.82 -3.55 -21.94
CA LYS A 208 -7.86 -4.37 -21.19
C LYS A 208 -6.43 -3.86 -21.28
N ILE A 209 -5.63 -4.16 -20.25
CA ILE A 209 -4.17 -4.01 -20.23
C ILE A 209 -3.56 -5.39 -19.96
N GLY A 210 -2.99 -6.01 -21.00
CA GLY A 210 -2.69 -7.44 -20.96
C GLY A 210 -3.98 -8.23 -20.72
N ASP A 211 -3.94 -9.15 -19.76
CA ASP A 211 -5.07 -10.01 -19.42
C ASP A 211 -6.04 -9.41 -18.39
N LEU A 212 -5.72 -8.25 -17.81
CA LEU A 212 -6.58 -7.56 -16.84
C LEU A 212 -7.51 -6.58 -17.54
N SER A 213 -8.82 -6.75 -17.35
CA SER A 213 -9.81 -5.77 -17.78
C SER A 213 -9.71 -4.49 -16.95
N THR A 214 -9.82 -3.33 -17.59
CA THR A 214 -9.60 -2.05 -16.91
C THR A 214 -10.69 -1.72 -15.91
N GLU A 215 -11.90 -2.26 -16.11
CA GLU A 215 -12.98 -2.15 -15.12
C GLU A 215 -12.64 -2.88 -13.81
N MET A 216 -11.92 -4.01 -13.89
CA MET A 216 -11.51 -4.76 -12.70
C MET A 216 -10.39 -4.09 -11.92
N ILE A 217 -9.67 -3.12 -12.49
CA ILE A 217 -8.75 -2.27 -11.73
C ILE A 217 -9.54 -1.36 -10.78
N VAL A 218 -10.64 -0.79 -11.26
CA VAL A 218 -11.53 0.07 -10.45
C VAL A 218 -12.22 -0.80 -9.39
N HIS A 219 -12.84 -1.89 -9.83
CA HIS A 219 -13.58 -2.78 -8.95
C HIS A 219 -12.69 -3.42 -7.88
N GLY A 220 -11.48 -3.83 -8.24
CA GLY A 220 -10.49 -4.36 -7.30
C GLY A 220 -10.12 -3.37 -6.19
N LEU A 221 -9.92 -2.09 -6.52
CA LEU A 221 -9.63 -1.06 -5.50
C LEU A 221 -10.84 -0.79 -4.58
N GLU A 222 -12.06 -0.88 -5.10
CA GLU A 222 -13.29 -0.81 -4.30
C GLU A 222 -13.39 -1.99 -3.33
N SER A 223 -13.16 -3.22 -3.81
CA SER A 223 -13.14 -4.44 -3.00
C SER A 223 -12.04 -4.41 -1.94
N PHE A 224 -10.86 -3.88 -2.26
CA PHE A 224 -9.80 -3.62 -1.28
C PHE A 224 -10.29 -2.68 -0.18
N ALA A 225 -10.84 -1.51 -0.54
CA ALA A 225 -11.29 -0.52 0.43
C ALA A 225 -12.40 -1.08 1.35
N GLN A 226 -13.31 -1.88 0.77
CA GLN A 226 -14.36 -2.58 1.50
C GLN A 226 -13.78 -3.55 2.53
N ALA A 227 -12.97 -4.51 2.09
CA ALA A 227 -12.41 -5.53 2.97
C ALA A 227 -11.39 -4.97 3.99
N ALA A 228 -10.64 -3.94 3.60
CA ALA A 228 -9.74 -3.21 4.48
C ALA A 228 -10.47 -2.36 5.53
N SER A 229 -11.78 -2.12 5.34
CA SER A 229 -12.57 -1.20 6.17
C SER A 229 -11.91 0.18 6.25
N VAL A 230 -11.62 0.76 5.09
CA VAL A 230 -10.99 2.08 4.95
C VAL A 230 -11.81 2.97 4.02
N THR A 231 -11.59 4.27 4.14
CA THR A 231 -12.08 5.23 3.15
C THR A 231 -10.94 5.52 2.18
N LEU A 232 -11.17 5.29 0.89
CA LEU A 232 -10.15 5.36 -0.16
C LEU A 232 -10.62 6.27 -1.30
N HIS A 233 -9.77 7.21 -1.69
CA HIS A 233 -9.92 7.98 -2.92
C HIS A 233 -8.70 7.75 -3.79
N VAL A 234 -8.90 7.46 -5.08
CA VAL A 234 -7.82 7.33 -6.06
C VAL A 234 -8.24 8.03 -7.33
N LYS A 235 -7.40 8.92 -7.85
CA LYS A 235 -7.65 9.59 -9.13
C LYS A 235 -6.39 9.62 -9.97
N CYS A 236 -6.53 9.30 -11.25
CA CYS A 236 -5.54 9.67 -12.26
C CYS A 236 -5.93 11.05 -12.82
N GLU A 237 -5.14 12.08 -12.51
CA GLU A 237 -5.44 13.46 -12.89
C GLU A 237 -5.38 13.63 -14.41
N TYR A 238 -4.36 13.04 -15.04
CA TYR A 238 -4.19 12.99 -16.49
C TYR A 238 -3.21 11.88 -16.88
N GLY A 239 -3.22 11.52 -18.16
CA GLY A 239 -2.33 10.55 -18.80
C GLY A 239 -2.99 9.96 -20.04
N PHE A 240 -2.22 9.57 -21.07
CA PHE A 240 -2.79 9.00 -22.30
C PHE A 240 -2.58 7.48 -22.41
N ASN A 241 -1.58 6.92 -21.73
CA ASN A 241 -1.33 5.49 -21.71
C ASN A 241 -1.98 4.81 -20.50
N ASN A 242 -2.94 3.92 -20.73
CA ASN A 242 -3.67 3.25 -19.63
C ASN A 242 -2.78 2.39 -18.71
N HIS A 243 -1.66 1.85 -19.20
CA HIS A 243 -0.67 1.21 -18.32
C HIS A 243 -0.11 2.23 -17.32
N HIS A 244 0.33 3.39 -17.82
CA HIS A 244 0.93 4.44 -17.01
C HIS A 244 -0.07 5.01 -16.00
N ARG A 245 -1.34 5.14 -16.40
CA ARG A 245 -2.43 5.55 -15.51
C ARG A 245 -2.69 4.55 -14.39
N ALA A 246 -2.74 3.25 -14.72
CA ALA A 246 -2.92 2.20 -13.72
C ALA A 246 -1.73 2.16 -12.75
N GLU A 247 -0.51 2.04 -13.27
CA GLU A 247 0.67 1.86 -12.42
C GLU A 247 0.97 3.10 -11.56
N SER A 248 0.77 4.31 -12.09
CA SER A 248 0.90 5.53 -11.28
C SER A 248 -0.13 5.57 -10.15
N ALA A 249 -1.36 5.09 -10.35
CA ALA A 249 -2.39 5.00 -9.31
C ALA A 249 -2.05 3.98 -8.21
N PHE A 250 -1.50 2.81 -8.56
CA PHE A 250 -1.02 1.84 -7.56
C PHE A 250 0.18 2.38 -6.78
N LYS A 251 1.09 3.10 -7.45
CA LYS A 251 2.23 3.78 -6.80
C LYS A 251 1.77 4.90 -5.85
N SER A 252 0.80 5.72 -6.24
CA SER A 252 0.27 6.77 -5.37
C SER A 252 -0.45 6.17 -4.16
N LEU A 253 -1.20 5.07 -4.35
CA LEU A 253 -1.82 4.33 -3.25
C LEU A 253 -0.75 3.76 -2.30
N ALA A 254 0.33 3.21 -2.83
CA ALA A 254 1.43 2.68 -2.04
C ALA A 254 2.04 3.72 -1.09
N VAL A 255 2.28 4.94 -1.61
CA VAL A 255 2.77 6.07 -0.82
C VAL A 255 1.76 6.48 0.24
N ALA A 256 0.47 6.59 -0.12
CA ALA A 256 -0.59 6.95 0.81
C ALA A 256 -0.70 5.93 1.97
N CYS A 257 -0.68 4.63 1.65
CA CYS A 257 -0.69 3.56 2.64
C CYS A 257 0.53 3.62 3.56
N ARG A 258 1.74 3.83 3.01
CA ARG A 258 2.97 3.93 3.80
C ARG A 258 2.88 5.05 4.84
N VAL A 259 2.40 6.23 4.43
CA VAL A 259 2.19 7.37 5.33
C VAL A 259 1.13 7.06 6.38
N ALA A 260 -0.05 6.58 5.97
CA ALA A 260 -1.16 6.34 6.90
C ALA A 260 -0.82 5.26 7.96
N CYS A 261 -0.04 4.25 7.57
CA CYS A 261 0.37 3.14 8.41
C CYS A 261 1.58 3.44 9.29
N GLU A 262 2.26 4.58 9.11
CA GLU A 262 3.40 4.96 9.93
C GLU A 262 3.01 5.00 11.41
N ARG A 263 3.86 4.42 12.25
CA ARG A 263 3.62 4.37 13.68
C ARG A 263 4.01 5.70 14.32
N ARG A 264 3.16 6.21 15.20
CA ARG A 264 3.49 7.30 16.13
C ARG A 264 4.21 6.73 17.33
N GLY A 265 5.42 7.21 17.57
CA GLY A 265 6.26 6.77 18.69
C GLY A 265 5.67 7.18 20.05
N GLU A 266 6.05 6.45 21.09
CA GLU A 266 5.74 6.81 22.47
C GLU A 266 6.26 8.23 22.78
N GLY A 267 5.46 9.03 23.49
CA GLY A 267 5.78 10.44 23.79
C GLY A 267 5.52 11.43 22.65
N THR A 268 5.14 10.97 21.45
CA THR A 268 4.66 11.86 20.37
C THR A 268 3.15 12.10 20.49
N VAL A 269 2.66 13.21 19.93
CA VAL A 269 1.22 13.54 19.96
C VAL A 269 0.40 12.43 19.26
N GLY A 270 -0.45 11.76 20.02
CA GLY A 270 -1.26 10.62 19.55
C GLY A 270 -0.53 9.26 19.58
N GLY A 271 0.68 9.18 20.15
CA GLY A 271 1.33 7.91 20.46
C GLY A 271 0.62 7.21 21.62
N GLY A 272 0.23 5.95 21.44
CA GLY A 272 -0.56 5.17 22.41
C GLY A 272 -2.07 5.38 22.31
N ASP A 273 -2.52 6.35 21.51
CA ASP A 273 -3.92 6.76 21.42
C ASP A 273 -4.61 6.21 20.14
N VAL A 274 -5.93 6.14 20.19
CA VAL A 274 -6.77 6.01 19.00
C VAL A 274 -6.93 7.41 18.41
N VAL A 275 -6.40 7.64 17.21
CA VAL A 275 -6.43 8.96 16.56
C VAL A 275 -7.83 9.27 16.00
N SER A 276 -8.80 9.46 16.89
CA SER A 276 -10.21 9.66 16.58
C SER A 276 -10.94 10.36 17.72
N THR A 277 -11.69 11.41 17.40
CA THR A 277 -12.48 12.16 18.41
C THR A 277 -13.58 11.31 19.07
N LYS A 278 -14.03 10.23 18.42
CA LYS A 278 -15.00 9.27 18.99
C LYS A 278 -14.36 8.18 19.86
N GLY A 279 -13.03 8.19 20.03
CA GLY A 279 -12.29 7.23 20.87
C GLY A 279 -12.15 5.80 20.33
N VAL A 280 -12.77 5.46 19.19
CA VAL A 280 -12.76 4.09 18.63
C VAL A 280 -12.52 4.11 17.11
N LEU A 281 -11.68 3.18 16.60
CA LEU A 281 -11.44 2.93 15.17
C LEU A 281 -11.39 1.42 14.82
N GLY A 282 -11.72 0.53 15.75
CA GLY A 282 -11.73 -0.92 15.56
C GLY A 282 -13.02 -1.57 16.07
N SER A 283 -13.06 -2.90 16.11
CA SER A 283 -14.22 -3.69 16.59
C SER A 283 -14.39 -3.69 18.11
N SER A 284 -13.42 -3.20 18.88
CA SER A 284 -13.53 -3.12 20.33
C SER A 284 -14.22 -1.82 20.76
N VAL A 285 -15.54 -1.90 20.96
CA VAL A 285 -16.18 -1.09 22.02
C VAL A 285 -16.03 -1.92 23.28
N SER A 286 -14.96 -1.70 24.05
CA SER A 286 -14.92 -2.17 25.43
C SER A 286 -15.93 -1.32 26.20
N GLY A 287 -17.15 -1.85 26.35
CA GLY A 287 -18.12 -1.38 27.32
C GLY A 287 -17.72 -1.78 28.73
#